data_AF-A0A847VK98-F1
#
_entry.id   AF-A0A847VK98-F1
#
_cell.length_a   1.000
_cell.length_b   1.000
_cell.length_c   1.000
_cell.angle_alpha   90.00
_cell.angle_beta   90.00
_cell.angle_gamma   90.00
#
_symmetry.space_group_name_H-M   'P 1'
#
loop_
_entity.id
_entity.type
_entity.pdbx_description
1 polymer ?
#
loop_
_entity_poly.entity_id
_entity_poly.type
_entity_poly.pdbx_seq_one_letter_code
_entity_poly.pdbx_strand_id
1 'polypeptide(L)' 'MTQSFPLTAVYPGTFDPMTLGHEDLMRRAARLFDRLILAVAAGHHKRTMFTIAERLEIAREIASPY' A
#
# COMPACT_ATOMS: atom_id res chain seq x y z
N MET A 1 -6.76 27.94 18.24
CA MET A 1 -5.81 27.19 17.38
C MET A 1 -6.14 25.72 17.54
N THR A 2 -6.73 25.08 16.53
CA THR A 2 -6.88 23.62 16.52
C THR A 2 -5.51 23.02 16.20
N GLN A 3 -4.95 22.24 17.12
CA GLN A 3 -3.75 21.45 16.81
C GLN A 3 -4.14 20.41 15.77
N SER A 4 -3.51 20.44 14.60
CA SER A 4 -3.60 19.37 13.61
C SER A 4 -2.45 18.40 13.87
N PHE A 5 -2.79 17.16 14.21
CA PHE A 5 -1.80 16.09 14.34
C PHE A 5 -1.55 15.47 12.97
N PRO A 6 -0.32 15.01 12.68
CA PRO A 6 -0.03 14.31 11.43
C PRO A 6 -0.87 13.04 11.34
N LEU A 7 -1.72 12.95 10.32
CA LEU A 7 -2.67 11.86 10.11
C LEU A 7 -2.00 10.74 9.32
N THR A 8 -1.80 9.59 9.98
CA THR A 8 -1.26 8.38 9.34
C THR A 8 -2.39 7.44 8.94
N ALA A 9 -2.43 7.04 7.68
CA ALA A 9 -3.31 6.00 7.15
C ALA A 9 -2.55 4.70 6.88
N VAL A 10 -3.26 3.58 7.01
CA VAL A 10 -2.76 2.25 6.64
C VAL A 10 -3.65 1.71 5.52
N TYR A 11 -3.02 1.27 4.44
CA TYR A 11 -3.68 0.61 3.31
C TYR A 11 -3.23 -0.86 3.25
N PRO A 12 -3.94 -1.77 3.95
CA PRO A 12 -3.59 -3.17 4.00
C PRO A 12 -4.13 -3.95 2.80
N GLY A 13 -3.37 -4.96 2.35
CA GLY A 13 -3.82 -5.84 1.28
C GLY A 13 -2.85 -7.00 1.04
N THR A 14 -3.34 -8.05 0.37
CA THR A 14 -2.47 -9.16 -0.08
C THR A 14 -1.56 -8.71 -1.23
N PHE A 15 -2.07 -7.87 -2.14
CA PHE A 15 -1.35 -7.33 -3.30
C PHE A 15 -0.66 -8.41 -4.14
N ASP A 16 -1.43 -9.34 -4.68
CA ASP A 16 -0.95 -10.53 -5.40
C ASP A 16 -1.50 -10.64 -6.83
N PRO A 17 -1.00 -9.83 -7.79
CA PRO A 17 -0.11 -8.68 -7.61
C PRO A 17 -0.88 -7.38 -7.31
N MET A 18 -0.16 -6.31 -6.99
CA MET A 18 -0.73 -4.97 -6.98
C MET A 18 -1.22 -4.60 -8.39
N THR A 19 -2.41 -4.01 -8.50
CA THR A 19 -3.06 -3.65 -9.78
C THR A 19 -3.15 -2.13 -9.95
N LEU A 20 -3.48 -1.64 -11.15
CA LEU A 20 -3.70 -0.21 -11.41
C LEU A 20 -4.81 0.41 -10.53
N GLY A 21 -5.80 -0.39 -10.11
CA GLY A 21 -6.80 0.08 -9.15
C GLY A 21 -6.23 0.31 -7.75
N HIS A 22 -5.28 -0.54 -7.32
CA HIS A 22 -4.57 -0.34 -6.07
C HIS A 22 -3.66 0.89 -6.13
N GLU A 23 -2.99 1.12 -7.27
CA GLU A 23 -2.19 2.32 -7.50
C GLU A 23 -3.05 3.59 -7.46
N ASP A 24 -4.21 3.61 -8.14
CA ASP A 24 -5.10 4.78 -8.13
C ASP A 24 -5.56 5.12 -6.70
N LEU A 25 -5.90 4.10 -5.90
CA LEU A 25 -6.29 4.31 -4.51
C LEU A 25 -5.13 4.81 -3.64
N MET A 26 -3.93 4.24 -3.80
CA MET A 26 -2.71 4.68 -3.13
C MET A 26 -2.41 6.16 -3.47
N ARG A 27 -2.44 6.52 -4.75
CA ARG A 27 -2.21 7.89 -5.23
C ARG A 27 -3.20 8.89 -4.64
N ARG A 28 -4.48 8.54 -4.55
CA ARG A 28 -5.50 9.39 -3.93
C ARG A 28 -5.25 9.53 -2.43
N ALA A 29 -4.97 8.43 -1.73
CA ALA A 29 -4.72 8.44 -0.30
C ALA A 29 -3.45 9.22 0.07
N ALA A 30 -2.37 9.12 -0.71
CA ALA A 30 -1.13 9.88 -0.51
C ALA A 30 -1.33 11.40 -0.54
N ARG A 31 -2.43 11.91 -1.11
CA ARG A 31 -2.79 13.34 -1.14
C ARG A 31 -3.72 13.75 0.00
N LEU A 32 -4.26 12.79 0.76
CA LEU A 32 -5.24 13.04 1.83
C LEU A 32 -4.64 12.88 3.22
N PHE A 33 -3.54 12.13 3.34
CA PHE A 33 -2.91 11.79 4.61
C PHE A 33 -1.45 12.27 4.60
N ASP A 34 -0.96 12.72 5.76
CA ASP A 34 0.44 13.12 5.93
C ASP A 34 1.39 11.92 5.75
N ARG A 35 0.91 10.71 6.07
CA ARG A 35 1.65 9.46 5.90
C ARG A 35 0.72 8.34 5.49
N LEU A 36 1.07 7.63 4.42
CA LEU A 36 0.39 6.41 3.99
C LEU A 36 1.31 5.20 4.16
N ILE A 37 0.86 4.17 4.87
CA ILE A 37 1.58 2.91 5.05
C ILE A 37 0.90 1.83 4.20
N LEU A 38 1.58 1.37 3.15
CA LEU A 38 1.12 0.22 2.36
C LEU A 38 1.52 -1.07 3.09
N ALA A 39 0.55 -1.81 3.63
CA ALA A 39 0.80 -2.99 4.45
C ALA A 39 0.54 -4.28 3.65
N VAL A 40 1.61 -4.88 3.14
CA VAL A 40 1.53 -6.14 2.37
C VAL A 40 1.41 -7.33 3.32
N ALA A 41 0.28 -8.02 3.28
CA ALA A 41 0.00 -9.15 4.16
C ALA A 41 0.90 -10.36 3.83
N ALA A 42 1.67 -10.83 4.82
CA ALA A 42 2.47 -12.04 4.69
C ALA A 42 1.60 -13.32 4.67
N GLY A 43 0.51 -13.33 5.44
CA GLY A 43 -0.39 -14.46 5.57
C GLY A 43 -1.49 -14.47 4.52
N HIS A 44 -1.43 -15.40 3.58
CA HIS A 44 -2.61 -15.83 2.84
C HIS A 44 -2.67 -17.36 2.82
N HIS A 45 -3.73 -17.92 3.39
CA HIS A 45 -3.85 -19.35 3.65
C HIS A 45 -4.10 -20.21 2.39
N LYS A 46 -4.10 -19.65 1.18
CA LYS A 46 -4.30 -20.41 -0.06
C LYS A 46 -3.58 -19.75 -1.24
N ARG A 47 -2.53 -20.41 -1.74
CA ARG A 47 -1.91 -20.25 -3.08
C ARG A 47 -1.82 -18.81 -3.60
N THR A 48 -0.90 -18.02 -3.05
CA THR A 48 -0.53 -16.75 -3.70
C THR A 48 0.23 -17.02 -5.00
N MET A 49 0.02 -16.18 -6.00
CA MET A 49 0.75 -16.22 -7.28
C MET A 49 2.21 -15.82 -7.09
N PHE A 50 2.46 -14.85 -6.21
CA PHE A 50 3.78 -14.32 -5.88
C PHE A 50 4.15 -14.56 -4.41
N THR A 51 5.43 -14.75 -4.18
CA THR A 51 6.04 -14.76 -2.84
C THR A 51 5.86 -13.39 -2.16
N ILE A 52 5.99 -13.35 -0.84
CA ILE A 52 5.96 -12.07 -0.11
C ILE A 52 7.05 -11.11 -0.59
N ALA A 53 8.23 -11.62 -0.95
CA ALA A 53 9.33 -10.82 -1.46
C ALA A 53 8.99 -10.17 -2.81
N GLU A 54 8.45 -10.95 -3.75
CA GLU A 54 8.02 -10.44 -5.06
C GLU A 54 6.89 -9.41 -4.92
N ARG A 55 5.90 -9.66 -4.05
CA ARG A 55 4.80 -8.71 -3.81
C ARG A 55 5.31 -7.39 -3.22
N LEU A 56 6.28 -7.45 -2.31
CA LEU A 56 6.93 -6.26 -1.77
C LEU A 56 7.71 -5.50 -2.85
N GLU A 57 8.38 -6.21 -3.75
CA GLU A 57 9.14 -5.58 -4.84
C GLU A 57 8.21 -4.88 -5.83
N ILE A 58 7.18 -5.59 -6.32
CA ILE A 58 6.15 -5.02 -7.20
C ILE A 58 5.51 -3.78 -6.55
N ALA A 59 5.16 -3.86 -5.26
CA ALA A 59 4.56 -2.74 -4.54
C ALA A 59 5.53 -1.55 -4.40
N ARG A 60 6.83 -1.79 -4.19
CA ARG A 60 7.86 -0.73 -4.12
C ARG A 60 8.05 -0.04 -5.45
N GLU A 61 8.12 -0.79 -6.54
CA GLU A 61 8.27 -0.23 -7.88
C GLU A 61 7.09 0.70 -8.22
N ILE A 62 5.86 0.25 -7.94
CA ILE A 62 4.63 1.04 -8.17
C ILE A 62 4.56 2.26 -7.22
N ALA A 63 5.04 2.13 -5.99
CA ALA A 63 5.02 3.22 -5.00
C ALA A 63 6.11 4.27 -5.21
N SER A 64 7.20 3.96 -5.93
CA SER A 64 8.36 4.86 -6.10
C SER A 64 8.04 6.30 -6.57
N PRO A 65 6.99 6.58 -7.38
CA PRO A 65 6.66 7.94 -7.79
C PRO A 65 6.00 8.81 -6.71
N TYR A 66 5.66 8.26 -5.54
CA TYR A 66 4.86 8.89 -4.48
C TYR A 66 5.61 8.96 -3.15
#